data_AF-A0A3B9G7U2-F1
#
_entry.id   AF-A0A3B9G7U2-F1
#
_cell.length_a   1.000
_cell.length_b   1.000
_cell.length_c   1.000
_cell.angle_alpha   90.00
_cell.angle_beta   90.00
_cell.angle_gamma   90.00
#
_symmetry.space_group_name_H-M   'P 1'
#
loop_
_entity.id
_entity.type
_entity.pdbx_description
1 polymer ?
#
loop_
_entity_poly.entity_id
_entity_poly.type
_entity_poly.pdbx_seq_one_letter_code
_entity_poly.pdbx_strand_id
1 'polypeptide(L)'
;MKRANRPSFPTQDDRLFYLRGTFNSDLFDDGIGNFKEYLTLTHRRNLAADNILFEVQVSSDLISWGPLRTTAVSATSNEDGTETVIWRSLTSIEQQERNFIRLRVAQKP
;
A
#
# COMPACT_ATOMS: atom_id res chain seq x y z
N MET A 1 -29.10 -36.09 -20.33
CA MET A 1 -27.78 -36.06 -19.68
C MET A 1 -27.61 -34.75 -18.93
N LYS A 2 -27.40 -34.82 -17.62
CA LYS A 2 -27.28 -33.68 -16.70
C LYS A 2 -25.87 -33.07 -16.87
N ARG A 3 -25.77 -31.75 -17.10
CA ARG A 3 -24.48 -31.05 -17.17
C ARG A 3 -23.82 -31.11 -15.78
N ALA A 4 -22.63 -31.70 -15.69
CA ALA A 4 -21.83 -31.67 -14.48
C ALA A 4 -21.09 -30.33 -14.41
N ASN A 5 -21.46 -29.49 -13.45
CA ASN A 5 -20.67 -28.34 -13.01
C ASN A 5 -19.32 -28.88 -12.51
N ARG A 6 -18.22 -28.54 -13.19
CA ARG A 6 -16.90 -28.67 -12.58
C ARG A 6 -16.78 -27.57 -11.53
N PRO A 7 -16.51 -27.88 -10.26
CA PRO A 7 -15.99 -26.89 -9.34
C PRO A 7 -14.64 -26.43 -9.88
N SER A 8 -14.49 -25.14 -10.15
CA SER A 8 -13.18 -24.54 -10.30
C SER A 8 -12.46 -24.68 -8.96
N PHE A 9 -11.46 -25.56 -8.91
CA PHE A 9 -10.57 -25.65 -7.75
C PHE A 9 -9.85 -24.30 -7.57
N PRO A 10 -9.80 -23.73 -6.35
CA PRO A 10 -8.87 -22.65 -6.07
C PRO A 10 -7.45 -23.23 -6.15
N THR A 11 -6.65 -22.73 -7.08
CA THR A 11 -5.25 -23.13 -7.24
C THR A 11 -4.41 -22.34 -6.24
N GLN A 12 -3.79 -23.08 -5.32
CA GLN A 12 -2.50 -22.83 -4.67
C GLN A 12 -2.08 -21.35 -4.49
N ASP A 13 -2.03 -20.89 -3.23
CA ASP A 13 -1.41 -19.63 -2.75
C ASP A 13 -2.19 -18.30 -2.85
N ASP A 14 -3.45 -18.29 -2.41
CA ASP A 14 -4.22 -17.06 -2.12
C ASP A 14 -3.64 -16.16 -1.00
N ARG A 15 -2.52 -16.56 -0.38
CA ARG A 15 -1.84 -15.79 0.68
C ARG A 15 -0.68 -14.94 0.18
N LEU A 16 -0.23 -15.12 -1.07
CA LEU A 16 0.96 -14.44 -1.59
C LEU A 16 0.67 -13.29 -2.58
N PHE A 17 -0.57 -13.18 -3.07
CA PHE A 17 -0.94 -12.12 -4.03
C PHE A 17 -1.12 -10.72 -3.41
N TYR A 18 -1.11 -10.60 -2.08
CA TYR A 18 -1.37 -9.34 -1.37
C TYR A 18 -0.12 -8.62 -0.85
N LEU A 19 1.08 -9.17 -1.06
CA LEU A 19 2.31 -8.67 -0.40
C LEU A 19 3.43 -8.23 -1.35
N ARG A 20 3.13 -7.99 -2.63
CA ARG A 20 4.06 -7.23 -3.48
C ARG A 20 3.77 -5.74 -3.34
N GLY A 21 4.48 -5.13 -2.40
CA GLY A 21 4.65 -3.68 -2.35
C GLY A 21 5.97 -3.29 -2.99
N THR A 22 6.00 -2.18 -3.71
CA THR A 22 7.24 -1.53 -4.14
C THR A 22 7.51 -0.35 -3.22
N PHE A 23 8.74 -0.24 -2.75
CA PHE A 23 9.21 0.86 -1.91
C PHE A 23 10.19 1.67 -2.73
N ASN A 24 9.92 2.97 -2.85
CA ASN A 24 10.75 3.90 -3.63
C ASN A 24 10.85 5.22 -2.88
N SER A 25 11.54 6.16 -3.51
CA SER A 25 11.44 7.58 -3.22
C SER A 25 11.10 8.33 -4.51
N ASP A 26 10.25 9.35 -4.41
CA ASP A 26 9.84 10.16 -5.55
C ASP A 26 9.78 11.66 -5.17
N LEU A 27 9.91 12.53 -6.19
CA LEU A 27 9.83 13.98 -6.03
C LEU A 27 8.39 14.48 -6.04
N PHE A 28 8.03 15.30 -5.04
CA PHE A 28 6.73 15.97 -4.95
C PHE A 28 6.92 17.44 -4.60
N ASP A 29 5.98 18.29 -5.06
CA ASP A 29 5.85 19.67 -4.58
C ASP A 29 5.56 19.68 -3.07
N ASP A 30 6.30 20.51 -2.33
CA ASP A 30 6.14 20.74 -0.91
C ASP A 30 4.99 21.71 -0.55
N GLY A 31 4.28 22.22 -1.56
CA GLY A 31 3.14 23.13 -1.41
C GLY A 31 3.54 24.60 -1.36
N ILE A 32 4.83 24.91 -1.46
CA ILE A 32 5.37 26.27 -1.62
C ILE A 32 6.22 26.41 -2.88
N GLY A 33 6.14 25.44 -3.80
CA GLY A 33 6.76 25.50 -5.12
C GLY A 33 8.16 24.89 -5.21
N ASN A 34 8.62 24.14 -4.20
CA ASN A 34 9.85 23.36 -4.29
C ASN A 34 9.53 21.87 -4.41
N PHE A 35 10.36 21.15 -5.17
CA PHE A 35 10.29 19.70 -5.21
C PHE A 35 11.20 19.11 -4.14
N LYS A 36 10.63 18.23 -3.31
CA LYS A 36 11.34 17.47 -2.29
C LYS A 36 11.14 15.98 -2.51
N GLU A 37 12.09 15.19 -2.04
CA GLU A 37 12.04 13.74 -2.14
C GLU A 37 11.32 13.14 -0.93
N TYR A 38 10.35 12.25 -1.18
CA TYR A 38 9.55 11.59 -0.15
C TYR A 38 9.58 10.07 -0.33
N LEU A 39 9.44 9.32 0.76
CA LEU A 39 9.24 7.88 0.66
C LEU A 39 7.90 7.58 0.02
N THR A 40 7.90 6.65 -0.93
CA THR A 40 6.69 6.15 -1.57
C THR A 40 6.53 4.64 -1.38
N LEU A 41 5.27 4.22 -1.24
CA LEU A 41 4.89 2.82 -1.17
C LEU A 41 3.74 2.57 -2.14
N THR A 42 3.98 1.72 -3.12
CA THR A 42 2.96 1.23 -4.03
C THR A 42 2.53 -0.16 -3.61
N HIS A 43 1.22 -0.41 -3.50
CA HIS A 43 0.71 -1.76 -3.32
C HIS A 43 -0.62 -1.94 -4.05
N ARG A 44 -0.94 -3.21 -4.32
CA ARG A 44 -2.22 -3.61 -4.91
C ARG A 44 -3.13 -4.16 -3.83
N ARG A 45 -4.39 -3.72 -3.79
CA ARG A 45 -5.40 -4.21 -2.83
C ARG A 45 -6.67 -4.65 -3.53
N ASN A 46 -7.33 -5.68 -2.97
CA ASN A 46 -8.62 -6.15 -3.44
C ASN A 46 -9.73 -5.28 -2.84
N LEU A 47 -10.60 -4.75 -3.70
CA LEU A 47 -11.68 -3.85 -3.33
C LEU A 47 -12.81 -4.58 -2.59
N ALA A 48 -12.95 -5.89 -2.76
CA ALA A 48 -13.93 -6.72 -2.04
C ALA A 48 -13.42 -7.23 -0.68
N ALA A 49 -12.16 -6.92 -0.31
CA ALA A 49 -11.57 -7.36 0.96
C ALA A 49 -11.99 -6.46 2.13
N ASP A 50 -13.29 -6.34 2.37
CA ASP A 50 -13.88 -5.41 3.33
C ASP A 50 -13.46 -5.68 4.78
N ASN A 51 -13.03 -6.91 5.09
CA ASN A 51 -12.54 -7.31 6.41
C ASN A 51 -11.04 -7.12 6.59
N ILE A 52 -10.33 -6.54 5.62
CA ILE A 52 -8.89 -6.26 5.70
C ILE A 52 -8.65 -4.75 5.81
N LEU A 53 -7.75 -4.38 6.71
CA LEU A 53 -7.22 -3.04 6.88
C LEU A 53 -5.80 -3.01 6.31
N PHE A 54 -5.60 -2.16 5.29
CA PHE A 54 -4.29 -1.81 4.75
C PHE A 54 -3.90 -0.43 5.28
N GLU A 55 -2.77 -0.37 5.99
CA GLU A 55 -2.33 0.83 6.68
C GLU A 55 -0.84 1.06 6.41
N VAL A 56 -0.53 2.14 5.68
CA VAL A 56 0.85 2.54 5.44
C VAL A 56 1.35 3.35 6.63
N GLN A 57 2.50 2.97 7.16
CA GLN A 57 3.07 3.56 8.36
C GLN A 57 4.50 3.96 8.12
N VAL A 58 4.93 5.05 8.75
CA VAL A 58 6.32 5.49 8.75
C VAL A 58 6.89 5.55 10.17
N SER A 59 8.22 5.46 10.26
CA SER A 59 8.97 5.48 11.51
C SER A 59 10.35 6.13 11.29
N SER A 60 10.94 6.65 12.37
CA SER A 60 12.32 7.16 12.41
C SER A 60 13.26 6.28 13.26
N ASP A 61 12.71 5.31 13.99
CA ASP A 61 13.41 4.49 14.99
C ASP A 61 13.12 2.98 14.88
N LEU A 62 12.28 2.55 13.93
CA LEU A 62 11.75 1.18 13.77
C LEU A 62 10.87 0.66 14.93
N ILE A 63 10.68 1.45 15.98
CA ILE A 63 9.93 1.09 17.18
C ILE A 63 8.55 1.78 17.14
N SER A 64 8.55 3.07 16.86
CA SER A 64 7.39 3.95 16.84
C SER A 64 6.84 4.06 15.41
N TRP A 65 5.64 3.51 15.18
CA TRP A 65 4.99 3.51 13.86
C TRP A 65 3.71 4.35 13.87
N GLY A 66 3.58 5.30 12.93
CA GLY A 66 2.45 6.22 12.85
C GLY A 66 1.72 6.18 11.50
N PRO A 67 0.40 5.90 11.45
CA PRO A 67 -0.34 5.82 10.18
C PRO A 67 -0.73 7.17 9.57
N LEU A 68 -0.96 8.18 10.41
CA LEU A 68 -1.35 9.53 9.99
C LEU A 68 -0.22 10.35 9.34
N ARG A 69 0.95 9.73 9.14
CA ARG A 69 2.14 10.37 8.58
C ARG A 69 2.36 10.02 7.12
N THR A 70 1.32 9.53 6.45
CA THR A 70 1.30 9.23 5.02
C THR A 70 0.02 9.74 4.38
N THR A 71 0.02 9.90 3.06
CA THR A 71 -1.16 10.24 2.28
C THR A 71 -1.18 9.43 0.98
N ALA A 72 -2.37 9.06 0.52
CA ALA A 72 -2.54 8.46 -0.80
C ALA A 72 -2.43 9.55 -1.86
N VAL A 73 -1.52 9.37 -2.82
CA VAL A 73 -1.29 10.30 -3.94
C VAL A 73 -1.85 9.77 -5.25
N SER A 74 -2.14 8.47 -5.32
CA SER A 74 -2.84 7.85 -6.45
C SER A 74 -3.60 6.61 -5.99
N ALA A 75 -4.74 6.36 -6.61
CA ALA A 75 -5.49 5.11 -6.57
C ALA A 75 -6.04 4.82 -7.97
N THR A 76 -5.61 3.73 -8.59
CA THR A 76 -5.98 3.38 -9.97
C THR A 76 -6.58 1.99 -10.00
N SER A 77 -7.83 1.90 -10.50
CA SER A 77 -8.49 0.60 -10.74
C SER A 77 -7.69 -0.22 -11.75
N ASN A 78 -7.53 -1.52 -11.49
CA ASN A 78 -6.91 -2.47 -12.41
C ASN A 78 -7.95 -3.23 -13.26
N GLU A 79 -9.23 -2.85 -13.20
CA GLU A 79 -10.37 -3.47 -13.94
C GLU A 79 -10.62 -4.96 -13.61
N ASP A 80 -10.03 -5.47 -12.54
CA ASP A 80 -10.10 -6.88 -12.13
C ASP A 80 -10.57 -7.06 -10.67
N GLY A 81 -11.23 -6.04 -10.12
CA GLY A 81 -11.67 -6.00 -8.72
C GLY A 81 -10.56 -5.61 -7.73
N THR A 82 -9.38 -5.25 -8.23
CA THR A 82 -8.31 -4.66 -7.42
C THR A 82 -7.99 -3.24 -7.86
N GLU A 83 -7.27 -2.52 -7.01
CA GLU A 83 -6.66 -1.25 -7.36
C GLU A 83 -5.19 -1.20 -6.93
N THR A 84 -4.43 -0.37 -7.62
CA THR A 84 -3.04 -0.03 -7.29
C THR A 84 -3.04 1.33 -6.61
N VAL A 85 -2.53 1.39 -5.38
CA VAL A 85 -2.49 2.61 -4.56
C VAL A 85 -1.04 3.02 -4.32
N ILE A 86 -0.75 4.30 -4.52
CA ILE A 86 0.55 4.90 -4.22
C ILE A 86 0.37 5.81 -3.00
N TRP A 87 1.18 5.53 -1.99
CA TRP A 87 1.27 6.32 -0.76
C TRP A 87 2.57 7.09 -0.73
N ARG A 88 2.54 8.26 -0.09
CA ARG A 88 3.69 9.12 0.15
C ARG A 88 3.79 9.47 1.63
N SER A 89 5.00 9.52 2.18
CA SER A 89 5.23 10.12 3.50
C SER A 89 4.84 11.61 3.51
N LEU A 90 4.48 12.13 4.67
CA LEU A 90 4.24 13.57 4.86
C LEU A 90 5.53 14.36 5.17
N THR A 91 6.60 13.65 5.55
CA THR A 91 7.92 14.22 5.81
C THR A 91 8.85 13.82 4.67
N SER A 92 9.62 14.78 4.16
CA SER A 92 10.63 14.50 3.13
C SER A 92 11.80 13.75 3.74
N ILE A 93 12.55 13.04 2.89
CA ILE A 93 13.68 12.23 3.33
C ILE A 93 14.77 13.11 3.98
N GLU A 94 14.99 14.31 3.45
CA GLU A 94 15.95 15.29 3.99
C GLU A 94 15.61 15.82 5.39
N GLN A 95 14.34 15.75 5.81
CA GLN A 95 13.88 16.31 7.10
C GLN A 95 14.13 15.36 8.28
N GLN A 96 14.60 14.14 8.04
CA GLN A 96 14.89 13.14 9.07
C GLN A 96 16.14 12.34 8.72
N GLU A 97 17.00 12.08 9.70
CA GLU A 97 18.20 11.26 9.51
C GLU A 97 17.88 9.82 9.07
N ARG A 98 16.75 9.28 9.53
CA ARG A 98 16.28 7.93 9.21
C ARG A 98 14.81 7.96 8.90
N ASN A 99 14.44 7.37 7.77
CA ASN A 99 13.06 7.25 7.33
C ASN A 99 12.78 5.78 7.00
N PHE A 100 11.78 5.21 7.64
CA PHE A 100 11.30 3.86 7.37
C PHE A 100 9.83 3.92 6.98
N ILE A 101 9.45 3.10 6.01
CA ILE A 101 8.06 2.94 5.58
C ILE A 101 7.70 1.45 5.55
N ARG A 102 6.47 1.12 5.92
CA ARG A 102 5.95 -0.24 5.83
C ARG A 102 4.48 -0.23 5.45
N LEU A 103 4.02 -1.37 4.94
CA LEU A 103 2.61 -1.70 4.83
C LEU A 103 2.23 -2.63 5.99
N ARG A 104 1.30 -2.20 6.84
CA ARG A 104 0.66 -3.04 7.84
C ARG A 104 -0.65 -3.58 7.28
N VAL A 105 -0.82 -4.89 7.34
CA VAL A 105 -2.06 -5.58 6.94
C VAL A 105 -2.65 -6.25 8.17
N ALA A 106 -3.90 -5.96 8.47
CA ALA A 106 -4.61 -6.53 9.62
C ALA A 106 -6.06 -6.86 9.25
N GLN A 107 -6.69 -7.79 9.98
CA GLN A 107 -8.14 -7.96 9.88
C GLN A 107 -8.83 -6.83 10.66
N LYS A 108 -9.97 -6.36 10.14
CA LYS A 108 -10.86 -5.47 10.88
C LYS A 108 -11.51 -6.27 12.03
N PRO A 109 -11.75 -5.63 13.20
CA PRO A 109 -12.44 -6.27 14.32
C PRO A 109 -13.83 -6.81 13.95
#